data_AF-A0A7V9QH89-F1
#
_entry.id   AF-A0A7V9QH89-F1
#
_cell.length_a   1.000
_cell.length_b   1.000
_cell.length_c   1.000
_cell.angle_alpha   90.00
_cell.angle_beta   90.00
_cell.angle_gamma   90.00
#
_symmetry.space_group_name_H-M   'P 1'
#
loop_
_entity.id
_entity.type
_entity.pdbx_description
1 polymer ?
#
loop_
_entity_poly.entity_id
_entity_poly.type
_entity_poly.pdbx_seq_one_letter_code
_entity_poly.pdbx_strand_id
1 'polypeptide(L)' 'MSKEITALYDHKIDGAGNFKPEDVLVPGSGFFIGRVDSRAVACGAFRPLSPGIAEIKRMFVEPEYRGRGYSRAMLVML' A
#
# COMPACT_ATOMS: atom_id res chain seq x y z
N MET A 1 14.11 -0.46 6.29
CA MET A 1 13.55 -1.52 5.41
C MET A 1 12.68 -2.43 6.27
N SER A 2 11.53 -2.90 5.76
CA SER A 2 10.90 -4.08 6.39
C SER A 2 11.84 -5.26 6.18
N LYS A 3 12.00 -6.14 7.18
CA LYS A 3 12.91 -7.31 7.12
C LYS A 3 12.70 -8.16 5.86
N GLU A 4 11.47 -8.14 5.36
CA GLU A 4 11.04 -8.86 4.16
C GLU A 4 11.57 -8.26 2.85
N ILE A 5 11.47 -6.94 2.63
CA ILE A 5 11.92 -6.30 1.38
C ILE A 5 13.43 -6.45 1.24
N THR A 6 14.17 -6.32 2.35
CA THR A 6 15.62 -6.56 2.42
C THR A 6 16.02 -7.96 1.98
N ALA A 7 15.18 -8.96 2.26
CA ALA A 7 15.46 -10.35 1.92
C ALA A 7 15.17 -10.66 0.43
N LEU A 8 14.27 -9.91 -0.20
CA LEU A 8 13.80 -10.17 -1.57
C LEU A 8 14.50 -9.32 -2.64
N TYR A 9 15.03 -8.15 -2.26
CA TYR A 9 15.62 -7.20 -3.21
C TYR A 9 16.99 -6.71 -2.75
N ASP A 10 17.95 -6.65 -3.68
CA ASP A 10 19.29 -6.06 -3.48
C ASP A 10 19.13 -4.67 -2.84
N HIS A 11 19.93 -4.37 -1.81
CA HIS A 11 19.71 -3.33 -0.78
C HIS A 11 19.65 -1.86 -1.27
N LYS A 12 19.47 -1.66 -2.58
CA LYS A 12 19.43 -0.38 -3.29
C LYS A 12 18.09 0.34 -3.18
N ILE A 13 17.06 -0.27 -2.58
CA ILE A 13 15.72 0.32 -2.46
C ILE A 13 15.26 0.18 -1.01
N ASP A 14 14.88 1.29 -0.38
CA ASP A 14 14.42 1.35 1.02
C ASP A 14 12.98 0.82 1.23
N GLY A 15 12.35 0.33 0.16
CA GLY A 15 10.94 -0.05 0.13
C GLY A 15 9.99 1.16 0.24
N ALA A 16 10.51 2.39 0.25
CA ALA A 16 9.69 3.59 0.25
C ALA A 16 9.09 3.87 -1.14
N GLY A 17 9.76 3.42 -2.21
CA GLY A 17 9.26 3.62 -3.59
C GLY A 17 8.97 5.09 -3.91
N ASN A 18 9.74 6.01 -3.31
CA ASN A 18 9.55 7.46 -3.35
C ASN A 18 8.17 7.98 -2.93
N PHE A 19 7.40 7.21 -2.16
CA PHE A 19 6.11 7.68 -1.65
C PHE A 19 6.30 8.59 -0.44
N LYS A 20 5.70 9.77 -0.51
CA LYS A 20 5.61 10.73 0.58
C LYS A 20 4.13 10.92 0.99
N PRO A 21 3.81 11.24 2.24
CA PRO A 21 2.42 11.46 2.66
C PRO A 21 1.66 12.45 1.79
N GLU A 22 2.35 13.47 1.24
CA GLU A 22 1.74 14.48 0.38
C GLU A 22 1.20 13.89 -0.94
N ASP A 23 1.70 12.74 -1.38
CA ASP A 23 1.20 12.03 -2.58
C ASP A 23 -0.27 11.59 -2.46
N VAL A 24 -0.79 11.47 -1.23
CA VAL A 24 -2.17 11.06 -0.92
C VAL A 24 -2.98 12.13 -0.20
N LEU A 25 -2.50 13.38 -0.23
CA LEU A 25 -3.23 14.56 0.27
C LEU A 25 -3.74 15.44 -0.87
N VAL A 26 -3.77 14.90 -2.09
CA VAL A 26 -4.25 15.59 -3.29
C VAL A 26 -5.69 15.21 -3.62
N PRO A 27 -6.46 16.08 -4.31
CA PRO A 27 -7.82 15.74 -4.73
C PRO A 27 -7.86 14.44 -5.54
N GLY A 28 -8.80 13.55 -5.18
CA GLY A 28 -8.98 12.27 -5.86
C GLY A 28 -7.93 11.21 -5.53
N SER A 29 -7.13 11.39 -4.47
CA SER A 29 -6.25 10.36 -3.91
C SER A 29 -6.85 9.72 -2.65
N GLY A 30 -6.28 8.60 -2.20
CA GLY A 30 -6.72 7.94 -0.98
C GLY A 30 -5.65 7.06 -0.35
N PHE A 31 -5.73 6.91 0.97
CA PHE A 31 -4.91 6.00 1.76
C PHE A 31 -5.81 5.21 2.71
N PHE A 32 -5.74 3.90 2.64
CA PHE A 32 -6.68 2.99 3.29
C PHE A 32 -5.92 2.05 4.24
N ILE A 33 -6.56 1.78 5.38
CA ILE A 33 -6.10 0.81 6.37
C ILE A 33 -7.16 -0.27 6.50
N GLY A 34 -6.78 -1.51 6.20
CA GLY A 34 -7.56 -2.69 6.51
C GLY A 34 -7.32 -3.13 7.95
N ARG A 35 -8.40 -3.28 8.71
CA ARG A 35 -8.35 -3.75 10.09
C ARG A 35 -9.05 -5.11 10.23
N VAL A 36 -8.46 -5.97 11.06
CA VAL A 36 -9.12 -7.14 11.63
C VAL A 36 -9.24 -6.86 13.11
N ASP A 37 -10.48 -6.83 13.59
CA ASP A 37 -10.83 -6.25 14.89
C ASP A 37 -10.25 -4.83 15.04
N SER A 38 -9.42 -4.60 16.07
CA SER A 38 -8.74 -3.32 16.29
C SER A 38 -7.36 -3.23 15.61
N ARG A 39 -6.80 -4.34 15.10
CA ARG A 39 -5.44 -4.38 14.54
C ARG A 39 -5.43 -3.99 13.06
N ALA A 40 -4.57 -3.04 12.71
CA ALA A 40 -4.25 -2.75 11.31
C ALA A 40 -3.39 -3.89 10.75
N VAL A 41 -3.87 -4.54 9.69
CA VAL A 41 -3.22 -5.72 9.08
C VAL A 41 -2.95 -5.56 7.59
N ALA A 42 -3.57 -4.57 6.95
CA ALA A 42 -3.38 -4.28 5.53
C ALA A 42 -3.40 -2.76 5.29
N CYS A 43 -2.75 -2.32 4.23
CA CYS A 43 -2.88 -0.96 3.73
C CYS A 43 -2.75 -0.91 2.21
N GLY A 44 -3.20 0.21 1.65
CA GLY A 44 -3.09 0.53 0.24
C GLY A 44 -3.32 2.02 0.03
N ALA A 45 -2.73 2.55 -1.03
CA ALA A 45 -2.87 3.94 -1.42
C ALA A 45 -3.08 4.05 -2.92
N PHE A 46 -3.72 5.12 -3.35
CA PHE A 46 -3.72 5.51 -4.75
C PHE A 46 -3.66 7.02 -4.91
N ARG A 47 -3.14 7.46 -6.06
CA ARG A 47 -3.16 8.87 -6.47
C ARG A 47 -3.41 9.01 -7.97
N PRO A 48 -4.11 10.05 -8.43
CA PRO A 48 -4.24 10.32 -9.86
C PRO A 48 -2.88 10.63 -10.50
N LEU A 49 -2.70 10.20 -11.75
CA LEU A 49 -1.55 10.59 -12.60
C LEU A 49 -1.99 11.46 -13.77
N SER A 50 -3.16 11.16 -14.36
CA SER A 50 -3.78 11.91 -15.45
C SER A 50 -5.28 11.56 -15.51
N PRO A 51 -6.09 12.22 -16.35
CA PRO A 51 -7.51 11.90 -16.47
C PRO A 51 -7.74 10.42 -16.81
N GLY A 52 -8.46 9.72 -15.93
CA GLY A 52 -8.74 8.29 -16.07
C GLY A 52 -7.57 7.36 -15.70
N ILE A 53 -6.43 7.88 -15.23
CA ILE A 53 -5.27 7.08 -14.84
C ILE A 53 -4.87 7.41 -13.40
N ALA A 54 -4.71 6.36 -12.59
CA ALA A 54 -4.21 6.46 -11.23
C ALA A 54 -3.11 5.42 -10.99
N GLU A 55 -2.25 5.71 -10.02
CA GLU A 55 -1.20 4.81 -9.56
C GLU A 55 -1.60 4.21 -8.21
N ILE A 56 -1.55 2.88 -8.10
CA ILE A 56 -1.63 2.20 -6.81
C ILE A 56 -0.24 2.20 -6.18
N LYS A 57 -0.16 2.62 -4.93
CA LYS A 57 1.06 2.62 -4.12
C LYS A 57 0.79 1.98 -2.76
N ARG A 58 1.88 1.61 -2.06
CA ARG A 58 1.84 1.18 -0.65
C ARG A 58 0.86 0.04 -0.35
N MET A 59 0.64 -0.86 -1.31
CA MET A 59 -0.15 -2.08 -1.06
C MET A 59 0.68 -3.06 -0.22
N PHE A 60 0.20 -3.38 0.99
CA PHE A 60 0.87 -4.30 1.89
C PHE A 60 -0.14 -5.04 2.77
N VAL A 61 0.21 -6.28 3.13
CA VAL A 61 -0.51 -7.08 4.13
C VAL A 61 0.53 -7.70 5.06
N GLU A 62 0.29 -7.61 6.37
CA GLU A 62 1.08 -8.27 7.41
C GLU A 62 1.28 -9.77 7.09
N PRO A 63 2.50 -10.32 7.18
CA PRO A 63 2.79 -11.69 6.76
C PRO A 63 1.82 -12.75 7.30
N GLU A 64 1.44 -12.65 8.57
CA GLU A 64 0.53 -13.59 9.25
C GLU A 64 -0.91 -13.59 8.68
N TYR A 65 -1.28 -12.52 7.96
CA TYR A 65 -2.62 -12.27 7.42
C TYR A 65 -2.68 -12.48 5.90
N ARG A 66 -1.58 -12.87 5.26
CA ARG A 66 -1.53 -13.14 3.81
C ARG A 66 -2.25 -14.41 3.41
N GLY A 67 -2.56 -14.53 2.12
CA GLY A 67 -3.31 -15.66 1.57
C GLY A 67 -4.81 -15.65 1.91
N ARG A 68 -5.29 -14.61 2.61
CA ARG A 68 -6.69 -14.48 3.04
C ARG A 68 -7.53 -13.51 2.20
N GLY A 69 -6.97 -13.00 1.11
CA GLY A 69 -7.68 -12.09 0.19
C GLY A 69 -7.70 -10.61 0.59
N TYR A 70 -7.02 -10.19 1.66
CA TYR A 70 -7.06 -8.78 2.10
C TYR A 70 -6.51 -7.77 1.07
N SER A 71 -5.47 -8.11 0.31
CA SER A 71 -4.99 -7.24 -0.78
C SER A 71 -6.06 -7.03 -1.86
N ARG A 72 -6.83 -8.08 -2.18
CA ARG A 72 -7.95 -7.98 -3.12
C ARG A 72 -9.08 -7.12 -2.55
N ALA A 73 -9.40 -7.28 -1.27
CA ALA A 73 -10.38 -6.45 -0.60
C ALA A 73 -9.97 -4.98 -0.60
N MET A 74 -8.69 -4.67 -0.36
CA MET A 74 -8.17 -3.30 -0.50
C MET A 74 -8.33 -2.78 -1.92
N LEU A 75 -7.96 -3.55 -2.94
CA LEU A 75 -8.07 -3.13 -4.35
C LEU A 75 -9.49 -2.80 -4.80
N VAL A 76 -10.52 -3.43 -4.23
CA VAL A 76 -11.92 -3.11 -4.53
C VAL A 76 -12.35 -1.79 -3.89
N MET A 77 -11.66 -1.35 -2.83
CA MET A 77 -11.96 -0.12 -2.09
C MET A 77 -11.20 1.11 -2.59
N LEU A 78 -10.07 0.91 -3.29
CA LEU A 78 -9.30 1.98 -3.94
C LEU A 78 -10.00 2.44 -5.23
#